data_AF-A0AAW1S877-F1
#
_entry.id   AF-A0AAW1S877-F1
#
_cell.length_a   1.000
_cell.length_b   1.000
_cell.length_c   1.000
_cell.angle_alpha   90.00
_cell.angle_beta   90.00
_cell.angle_gamma   90.00
#
_symmetry.space_group_name_H-M   'P 1'
#
loop_
_entity.id
_entity.type
_entity.pdbx_description
1 polymer ?
#
loop_
_entity_poly.entity_id
_entity_poly.type
_entity_poly.pdbx_seq_one_letter_code
_entity_poly.pdbx_strand_id
1 'polypeptide(L)'
;MDAAAVQPVCVALATGTKCLGATQRSLVGALLNDSHAEVLARRALQRWLRGELAAAMAAPEGSAYFQLATCGRIRPRGAWGLCIFASQPPCESAPVAPGTRLLRAAGSISKLSQPQARGAVRRKPGRGEPTLSVSCSDKLARWVLLGCQGALLGELLCAPLHLAGLVVCAPACEAALRRAVQGRTRELLGRLPLELRRGRPSLRLWVVPLPEAAAADGLAPSPERPDAPAPC
;
A
#
# COMPACT_ATOMS: atom_id res chain seq x y z
N MET A 1 -8.84 25.66 -17.62
CA MET A 1 -9.73 24.48 -17.49
C MET A 1 -9.89 24.23 -16.01
N ASP A 2 -11.09 24.48 -15.49
CA ASP A 2 -11.43 24.22 -14.09
C ASP A 2 -11.13 22.76 -13.75
N ALA A 3 -10.20 22.56 -12.80
CA ALA A 3 -10.11 21.30 -12.10
C ALA A 3 -11.34 21.23 -11.20
N ALA A 4 -12.47 20.75 -11.74
CA ALA A 4 -13.64 20.41 -10.95
C ALA A 4 -13.14 19.62 -9.73
N ALA A 5 -13.41 20.14 -8.53
CA ALA A 5 -12.87 19.60 -7.29
C ALA A 5 -13.27 18.11 -7.20
N VAL A 6 -12.31 17.21 -7.43
CA VAL A 6 -12.54 15.78 -7.29
C VAL A 6 -12.75 15.53 -5.80
N GLN A 7 -14.00 15.28 -5.40
CA GLN A 7 -14.31 14.97 -4.01
C GLN A 7 -13.86 13.52 -3.72
N PRO A 8 -12.89 13.32 -2.81
CA PRO A 8 -12.47 11.96 -2.46
C PRO A 8 -13.55 11.26 -1.64
N VAL A 9 -13.82 10.00 -1.96
CA VAL A 9 -14.73 9.13 -1.19
C VAL A 9 -13.91 8.07 -0.47
N CYS A 10 -14.07 7.99 0.86
CA CYS A 10 -13.43 6.95 1.65
C CYS A 10 -14.24 5.65 1.56
N VAL A 11 -13.72 4.65 0.85
CA VAL A 11 -14.38 3.33 0.67
C VAL A 11 -13.85 2.26 1.64
N ALA A 12 -12.70 2.51 2.28
CA ALA A 12 -12.08 1.59 3.23
C ALA A 12 -11.12 2.33 4.18
N LEU A 13 -11.12 1.94 5.45
CA LEU A 13 -10.22 2.46 6.48
C LEU A 13 -9.77 1.29 7.38
N ALA A 14 -8.52 1.33 7.84
CA ALA A 14 -8.02 0.40 8.84
C ALA A 14 -6.82 0.97 9.59
N THR A 15 -6.54 0.40 10.77
CA THR A 15 -5.34 0.64 11.55
C THR A 15 -4.66 -0.70 11.88
N GLY A 16 -3.38 -0.66 12.22
CA GLY A 16 -2.65 -1.84 12.68
C GLY A 16 -1.21 -1.91 12.18
N THR A 17 -0.38 -2.64 12.93
CA THR A 17 1.09 -2.71 12.74
C THR A 17 1.67 -4.09 13.03
N LYS A 18 0.83 -5.12 13.10
CA LYS A 18 1.22 -6.47 13.56
C LYS A 18 0.90 -7.54 12.53
N CYS A 19 1.59 -8.67 12.63
CA CYS A 19 1.44 -9.86 11.79
C CYS A 19 1.52 -11.11 12.66
N LEU A 20 0.93 -12.21 12.18
CA LEU A 20 1.06 -13.51 12.84
C LEU A 20 2.46 -14.11 12.61
N GLY A 21 2.95 -14.85 13.61
CA GLY A 21 4.12 -15.73 13.48
C GLY A 21 3.87 -16.85 12.47
N ALA A 22 4.94 -17.45 11.94
CA ALA A 22 4.85 -18.48 10.91
C ALA A 22 4.02 -19.71 11.33
N THR A 23 4.12 -20.15 12.59
CA THR A 23 3.35 -21.28 13.15
C THR A 23 1.92 -20.94 13.52
N GLN A 24 1.60 -19.65 13.70
CA GLN A 24 0.26 -19.20 14.09
C GLN A 24 -0.73 -19.11 12.90
N ARG A 25 -0.33 -19.56 11.71
CA ARG A 25 -1.12 -19.47 10.48
C ARG A 25 -2.21 -20.54 10.46
N SER A 26 -3.38 -20.16 9.96
CA SER A 26 -4.48 -21.11 9.74
C SER A 26 -4.33 -21.82 8.39
N LEU A 27 -4.48 -23.15 8.38
CA LEU A 27 -4.55 -23.96 7.16
C LEU A 27 -5.89 -23.82 6.41
N VAL A 28 -6.95 -23.43 7.11
CA VAL A 28 -8.31 -23.25 6.55
C VAL A 28 -8.63 -21.80 6.21
N GLY A 29 -7.66 -20.88 6.37
CA GLY A 29 -7.84 -19.47 6.03
C GLY A 29 -8.68 -18.67 7.03
N ALA A 30 -8.86 -19.16 8.27
CA ALA A 30 -9.66 -18.49 9.30
C ALA A 30 -8.95 -17.32 10.01
N LEU A 31 -7.63 -17.16 9.81
CA LEU A 31 -6.82 -16.15 10.49
C LEU A 31 -6.16 -15.17 9.51
N LEU A 32 -5.98 -13.92 9.96
CA LEU A 32 -5.31 -12.87 9.17
C LEU A 32 -3.80 -12.89 9.42
N ASN A 33 -3.03 -13.27 8.40
CA ASN A 33 -1.56 -13.34 8.50
C ASN A 33 -0.89 -11.97 8.67
N ASP A 34 -1.53 -10.90 8.18
CA ASP A 34 -0.99 -9.54 8.22
C ASP A 34 -2.10 -8.53 8.51
N SER A 35 -1.94 -7.85 9.63
CA SER A 35 -2.86 -6.86 10.17
C SER A 35 -2.25 -5.45 10.15
N HIS A 36 -1.34 -5.16 9.22
CA HIS A 36 -0.98 -3.76 8.97
C HIS A 36 -2.14 -2.99 8.33
N ALA A 37 -2.25 -1.71 8.68
CA ALA A 37 -3.30 -0.81 8.23
C ALA A 37 -3.52 -0.88 6.71
N GLU A 38 -2.47 -0.75 5.91
CA GLU A 38 -2.53 -0.78 4.45
C GLU A 38 -2.98 -2.15 3.88
N VAL A 39 -2.69 -3.24 4.59
CA VAL A 39 -3.12 -4.59 4.20
C VAL A 39 -4.59 -4.78 4.53
N LEU A 40 -5.01 -4.38 5.73
CA LEU A 40 -6.41 -4.45 6.16
C LEU A 40 -7.30 -3.53 5.33
N ALA A 41 -6.85 -2.31 5.04
CA ALA A 41 -7.57 -1.37 4.18
C ALA A 41 -7.79 -1.96 2.79
N ARG A 42 -6.79 -2.63 2.20
CA ARG A 42 -6.99 -3.35 0.92
C ARG A 42 -7.98 -4.51 1.04
N ARG A 43 -7.98 -5.27 2.14
CA ARG A 43 -8.95 -6.36 2.34
C ARG A 43 -10.38 -5.81 2.50
N ALA A 44 -10.54 -4.70 3.21
CA ALA A 44 -11.81 -3.98 3.30
C ALA A 44 -12.25 -3.44 1.92
N LEU A 45 -11.32 -2.88 1.14
CA LEU A 45 -11.56 -2.49 -0.25
C LEU A 45 -12.04 -3.67 -1.11
N GLN A 46 -11.46 -4.87 -0.97
CA GLN A 46 -11.93 -6.06 -1.70
C GLN A 46 -13.37 -6.45 -1.34
N ARG A 47 -13.77 -6.27 -0.07
CA ARG A 47 -15.17 -6.48 0.34
C ARG A 47 -16.10 -5.45 -0.28
N TRP A 48 -15.70 -4.17 -0.30
CA TRP A 48 -16.45 -3.11 -0.97
C TRP A 48 -16.57 -3.37 -2.48
N LEU A 49 -15.47 -3.70 -3.15
CA LEU A 49 -15.43 -4.09 -4.56
C LEU A 49 -16.39 -5.25 -4.83
N ARG A 50 -16.40 -6.29 -4.00
CA ARG A 50 -17.34 -7.41 -4.18
C ARG A 50 -18.80 -6.95 -4.19
N GLY A 51 -19.17 -6.00 -3.33
CA GLY A 51 -20.52 -5.42 -3.31
C GLY A 51 -20.84 -4.66 -4.59
N GLU A 52 -19.93 -3.79 -5.02
CA GLU A 52 -20.09 -3.01 -6.25
C GLU A 52 -20.15 -3.89 -7.52
N LEU A 53 -19.29 -4.91 -7.60
CA LEU A 53 -19.29 -5.85 -8.73
C LEU A 53 -20.57 -6.69 -8.76
N ALA A 54 -21.07 -7.12 -7.60
CA ALA A 54 -22.35 -7.83 -7.53
C ALA A 54 -23.52 -6.94 -7.98
N ALA A 55 -23.56 -5.68 -7.54
CA ALA A 55 -24.56 -4.72 -7.99
C ALA A 55 -24.47 -4.47 -9.51
N ALA A 56 -23.25 -4.37 -10.05
CA ALA A 56 -23.03 -4.16 -11.48
C ALA A 56 -23.46 -5.34 -12.36
N MET A 57 -23.51 -6.56 -11.81
CA MET A 57 -24.03 -7.75 -12.48
C MET A 57 -25.55 -7.90 -12.35
N ALA A 58 -26.12 -7.37 -11.26
CA ALA A 58 -27.54 -7.53 -10.96
C ALA A 58 -28.46 -6.58 -11.74
N ALA A 59 -27.93 -5.43 -12.17
CA ALA A 59 -28.71 -4.38 -12.81
C ALA A 59 -28.15 -3.99 -14.19
N PRO A 60 -29.00 -3.81 -15.23
CA PRO A 60 -28.56 -3.39 -16.57
C PRO A 60 -27.75 -2.08 -16.57
N GLU A 61 -28.13 -1.14 -15.69
CA GLU A 61 -27.48 0.16 -15.52
C GLU A 61 -26.13 0.09 -14.78
N GLY A 62 -25.77 -1.06 -14.21
CA GLY A 62 -24.57 -1.24 -13.41
C GLY A 62 -24.68 -0.65 -11.99
N SER A 63 -23.54 -0.54 -11.31
CA SER A 63 -23.43 0.16 -10.02
C SER A 63 -23.03 1.63 -10.22
N ALA A 64 -22.80 2.35 -9.11
CA ALA A 64 -22.27 3.71 -9.15
C ALA A 64 -20.86 3.76 -9.78
N TYR A 65 -20.05 2.72 -9.61
CA TYR A 65 -18.65 2.69 -10.01
C TYR A 65 -18.33 1.71 -11.15
N PHE A 66 -19.22 0.75 -11.43
CA PHE A 66 -18.95 -0.33 -12.38
C PHE A 66 -20.15 -0.61 -13.29
N GLN A 67 -19.88 -1.20 -14.45
CA GLN A 67 -20.90 -1.62 -15.41
C GLN A 67 -20.46 -2.90 -16.12
N LEU A 68 -21.44 -3.70 -16.55
CA LEU A 68 -21.17 -4.87 -17.39
C LEU A 68 -20.72 -4.41 -18.78
N ALA A 69 -19.64 -4.98 -19.29
CA ALA A 69 -19.18 -4.78 -20.65
C ALA A 69 -19.82 -5.80 -21.59
N THR A 70 -19.79 -5.51 -22.88
CA THR A 70 -20.31 -6.41 -23.93
C THR A 70 -19.61 -7.77 -23.96
N CYS A 71 -18.38 -7.87 -23.45
CA CYS A 71 -17.65 -9.14 -23.30
C CYS A 71 -18.07 -9.98 -22.09
N GLY A 72 -19.12 -9.59 -21.35
CA GLY A 72 -19.62 -10.30 -20.17
C GLY A 72 -18.77 -10.11 -18.91
N ARG A 73 -17.72 -9.28 -18.97
CA ARG A 73 -16.90 -8.89 -17.81
C ARG A 73 -17.24 -7.49 -17.33
N ILE A 74 -16.85 -7.17 -16.10
CA ILE A 74 -17.15 -5.89 -15.48
C ILE A 74 -16.01 -4.89 -15.76
N ARG A 75 -16.36 -3.63 -16.02
CA ARG A 75 -15.41 -2.53 -16.19
C ARG A 75 -15.81 -1.33 -15.34
N PRO A 76 -14.86 -0.45 -14.99
CA PRO A 76 -15.18 0.84 -14.37
C PRO A 76 -16.21 1.64 -15.20
N ARG A 77 -17.09 2.34 -14.48
CA ARG A 77 -18.05 3.31 -14.99
C ARG A 77 -17.55 4.72 -14.69
N GLY A 78 -17.43 5.54 -15.73
CA GLY A 78 -16.89 6.90 -15.61
C GLY A 78 -15.38 6.94 -15.34
N ALA A 79 -14.88 8.13 -14.97
CA ALA A 79 -13.48 8.37 -14.68
C ALA A 79 -13.27 8.54 -13.17
N TRP A 80 -12.67 7.53 -12.54
CA TRP A 80 -12.25 7.56 -11.14
C TRP A 80 -10.97 6.76 -10.96
N GLY A 81 -10.31 6.90 -9.81
CA GLY A 81 -9.08 6.18 -9.49
C GLY A 81 -8.99 5.84 -8.01
N LEU A 82 -8.29 4.75 -7.69
CA LEU A 82 -8.06 4.32 -6.31
C LEU A 82 -6.78 4.96 -5.77
N CYS A 83 -6.91 5.60 -4.62
CA CYS A 83 -5.79 6.16 -3.88
C CYS A 83 -5.64 5.44 -2.53
N ILE A 84 -4.41 5.20 -2.11
CA ILE A 84 -4.10 4.77 -0.75
C ILE A 84 -3.58 5.97 0.03
N PHE A 85 -4.11 6.17 1.23
CA PHE A 85 -3.56 7.06 2.24
C PHE A 85 -2.86 6.22 3.32
N ALA A 86 -1.66 6.65 3.71
CA ALA A 86 -0.92 6.08 4.82
C ALA A 86 -0.40 7.19 5.73
N SER A 87 -0.67 7.09 7.03
CA SER A 87 -0.20 8.04 8.05
C SER A 87 1.30 7.92 8.36
N GLN A 88 1.95 6.87 7.87
CA GLN A 88 3.38 6.61 7.98
C GLN A 88 3.87 6.00 6.68
N PRO A 89 5.17 6.11 6.35
CA PRO A 89 5.71 5.47 5.16
C PRO A 89 5.51 3.96 5.30
N PRO A 90 5.07 3.25 4.25
CA PRO A 90 4.89 1.81 4.32
C PRO A 90 6.22 1.18 4.71
N CYS A 91 6.16 0.19 5.61
CA CYS A 91 7.35 -0.32 6.27
C CYS A 91 8.51 -0.52 5.29
N GLU A 92 9.60 0.22 5.58
CA GLU A 92 10.90 0.19 4.92
C GLU A 92 11.04 0.91 3.55
N SER A 93 10.43 2.09 3.43
CA SER A 93 10.56 2.99 2.25
C SER A 93 11.72 4.00 2.31
N ALA A 94 12.40 4.14 3.45
CA ALA A 94 13.51 5.08 3.60
C ALA A 94 14.65 4.40 4.37
N PRO A 95 15.94 4.71 4.08
CA PRO A 95 16.91 4.69 5.17
C PRO A 95 16.34 5.63 6.24
N VAL A 96 16.10 5.12 7.45
CA VAL A 96 15.88 6.01 8.59
C VAL A 96 17.13 6.89 8.62
N ALA A 97 16.97 8.21 8.46
CA ALA A 97 18.11 9.11 8.60
C ALA A 97 18.77 8.80 9.96
N PRO A 98 20.10 8.75 10.06
CA PRO A 98 20.74 8.56 11.35
C PRO A 98 20.23 9.69 12.27
N GLY A 99 19.49 9.32 13.33
CA GLY A 99 18.89 10.28 14.26
C GLY A 99 17.35 10.40 14.25
N THR A 100 16.61 9.79 13.32
CA THR A 100 15.13 9.79 13.43
C THR A 100 14.68 8.81 14.51
N ARG A 101 14.32 9.32 15.69
CA ARG A 101 13.57 8.57 16.72
C ARG A 101 12.17 8.28 16.18
N LEU A 102 12.00 7.15 15.51
CA LEU A 102 10.67 6.56 15.29
C LEU A 102 10.05 6.27 16.67
N LEU A 103 8.84 6.78 16.91
CA LEU A 103 8.05 6.53 18.11
C LEU A 103 8.04 5.03 18.41
N ARG A 104 8.82 4.67 19.43
CA ARG A 104 9.09 3.30 19.86
C ARG A 104 7.88 2.84 20.66
N ALA A 105 6.86 2.28 19.99
CA ALA A 105 5.84 1.51 20.67
C ALA A 105 6.54 0.35 21.40
N ALA A 106 6.50 0.39 22.73
CA ALA A 106 7.26 -0.47 23.62
C ALA A 106 7.10 -1.96 23.27
N GLY A 107 8.22 -2.66 23.09
CA GLY A 107 8.28 -4.10 22.89
C GLY A 107 9.45 -4.55 22.00
N SER A 108 10.57 -4.87 22.65
CA SER A 108 11.65 -5.78 22.23
C SER A 108 11.93 -5.97 20.73
N ILE A 109 13.07 -5.42 20.28
CA ILE A 109 13.64 -5.61 18.94
C ILE A 109 14.65 -6.77 18.99
N SER A 110 14.41 -7.83 18.23
CA SER A 110 15.44 -8.79 17.85
C SER A 110 16.31 -8.20 16.73
N LYS A 111 17.64 -8.27 16.92
CA LYS A 111 18.65 -7.80 15.96
C LYS A 111 18.50 -8.55 14.62
N LEU A 112 18.10 -7.85 13.56
CA LEU A 112 18.38 -8.27 12.19
C LEU A 112 19.59 -7.46 11.69
N SER A 113 20.78 -7.86 12.12
CA SER A 113 22.05 -7.21 11.77
C SER A 113 22.68 -7.84 10.52
N GLN A 114 22.11 -7.58 9.35
CA GLN A 114 22.83 -7.72 8.08
C GLN A 114 22.46 -6.57 7.13
N PRO A 115 23.45 -5.92 6.47
CA PRO A 115 23.17 -4.96 5.41
C PRO A 115 22.58 -5.71 4.22
N GLN A 116 21.29 -5.51 3.97
CA GLN A 116 20.55 -6.18 2.90
C GLN A 116 20.55 -5.33 1.62
N ALA A 117 20.67 -6.00 0.47
CA ALA A 117 20.77 -5.34 -0.83
C ALA A 117 19.54 -4.46 -1.13
N ARG A 118 19.78 -3.24 -1.64
CA ARG A 118 18.72 -2.29 -2.02
C ARG A 118 17.78 -2.95 -3.04
N GLY A 119 16.48 -3.00 -2.73
CA GLY A 119 15.44 -3.49 -3.64
C GLY A 119 15.04 -4.96 -3.47
N ALA A 120 15.72 -5.72 -2.61
CA ALA A 120 15.34 -7.09 -2.27
C ALA A 120 13.95 -7.19 -1.63
N VAL A 121 13.29 -8.33 -1.80
CA VAL A 121 12.03 -8.67 -1.11
C VAL A 121 12.32 -8.96 0.36
N ARG A 122 11.49 -8.43 1.26
CA ARG A 122 11.76 -8.46 2.70
C ARG A 122 10.58 -9.03 3.47
N ARG A 123 10.85 -9.74 4.57
CA ARG A 123 9.82 -10.22 5.50
C ARG A 123 9.70 -9.24 6.67
N LYS A 124 8.50 -9.14 7.22
CA LYS A 124 8.29 -8.30 8.40
C LYS A 124 8.95 -8.94 9.63
N PRO A 125 9.51 -8.14 10.54
CA PRO A 125 9.93 -8.64 11.84
C PRO A 125 8.64 -8.99 12.63
N GLY A 126 8.36 -10.27 12.81
CA GLY A 126 7.25 -10.73 13.66
C GLY A 126 7.47 -10.34 15.12
N ARG A 127 6.45 -10.44 15.98
CA ARG A 127 6.62 -10.29 17.44
C ARG A 127 6.92 -11.66 18.04
N GLY A 128 8.19 -11.97 18.27
CA GLY A 128 8.64 -13.29 18.67
C GLY A 128 9.02 -14.12 17.44
N GLU A 129 8.16 -15.06 17.05
CA GLU A 129 8.40 -15.88 15.87
C GLU A 129 8.40 -15.03 14.58
N PRO A 130 9.39 -15.19 13.69
CA PRO A 130 9.39 -14.53 12.38
C PRO A 130 8.12 -14.83 11.59
N THR A 131 7.56 -13.81 10.96
CA THR A 131 6.40 -13.98 10.06
C THR A 131 6.86 -14.38 8.65
N LEU A 132 5.94 -14.98 7.88
CA LEU A 132 6.10 -15.20 6.45
C LEU A 132 5.52 -14.06 5.60
N SER A 133 4.93 -13.05 6.24
CA SER A 133 4.41 -11.86 5.56
C SER A 133 5.55 -10.98 5.04
N VAL A 134 5.51 -10.69 3.74
CA VAL A 134 6.42 -9.72 3.11
C VAL A 134 6.11 -8.28 3.54
N SER A 135 7.06 -7.36 3.33
CA SER A 135 6.92 -5.95 3.70
C SER A 135 5.78 -5.26 2.96
N CYS A 136 5.27 -4.16 3.51
CA CYS A 136 4.17 -3.44 2.87
C CYS A 136 4.61 -2.69 1.61
N SER A 137 5.88 -2.28 1.52
CA SER A 137 6.44 -1.77 0.26
C SER A 137 6.45 -2.85 -0.83
N ASP A 138 6.71 -4.13 -0.49
CA ASP A 138 6.60 -5.29 -1.41
C ASP A 138 5.17 -5.51 -1.88
N LYS A 139 4.23 -5.40 -0.95
CA LYS A 139 2.81 -5.55 -1.25
C LYS A 139 2.28 -4.42 -2.12
N LEU A 140 2.62 -3.18 -1.81
CA LEU A 140 2.28 -2.01 -2.62
C LEU A 140 2.87 -2.13 -4.03
N ALA A 141 4.16 -2.51 -4.16
CA ALA A 141 4.77 -2.73 -5.47
C ALA A 141 4.01 -3.76 -6.31
N ARG A 142 3.56 -4.85 -5.68
CA ARG A 142 2.72 -5.86 -6.31
C ARG A 142 1.35 -5.29 -6.72
N TRP A 143 0.70 -4.50 -5.87
CA TRP A 143 -0.63 -3.95 -6.17
C TRP A 143 -0.59 -2.84 -7.22
N VAL A 144 0.49 -2.06 -7.26
CA VAL A 144 0.75 -1.09 -8.31
C VAL A 144 0.90 -1.78 -9.66
N LEU A 145 1.56 -2.94 -9.71
CA LEU A 145 1.76 -3.68 -10.97
C LEU A 145 0.54 -4.52 -11.39
N LEU A 146 -0.01 -5.32 -10.48
CA LEU A 146 -1.03 -6.35 -10.78
C LEU A 146 -2.46 -5.91 -10.43
N GLY A 147 -2.62 -4.71 -9.87
CA GLY A 147 -3.86 -4.22 -9.32
C GLY A 147 -4.14 -4.69 -7.88
N CYS A 148 -5.02 -3.96 -7.18
CA CYS A 148 -5.33 -4.20 -5.78
C CYS A 148 -6.49 -5.19 -5.54
N GLN A 149 -7.22 -5.56 -6.60
CA GLN A 149 -8.41 -6.43 -6.57
C GLN A 149 -8.10 -7.88 -6.15
N GLY A 150 -6.88 -8.37 -6.42
CA GLY A 150 -6.49 -9.77 -6.20
C GLY A 150 -7.07 -10.73 -7.26
N ALA A 151 -6.61 -11.98 -7.25
CA ALA A 151 -6.92 -12.94 -8.32
C ALA A 151 -8.44 -13.18 -8.48
N LEU A 152 -9.14 -13.50 -7.39
CA LEU A 152 -10.56 -13.90 -7.44
C LEU A 152 -11.47 -12.81 -8.05
N LEU A 153 -11.30 -11.55 -7.64
CA LEU A 153 -12.08 -10.45 -8.22
C LEU A 153 -11.58 -10.08 -9.62
N GLY A 154 -10.31 -10.35 -9.92
CA GLY A 154 -9.70 -10.12 -11.23
C GLY A 154 -10.38 -10.91 -12.36
N GLU A 155 -10.88 -12.12 -12.06
CA GLU A 155 -11.60 -12.95 -13.04
C GLU A 155 -12.88 -12.30 -13.56
N LEU A 156 -13.52 -11.46 -12.73
CA LEU A 156 -14.75 -10.76 -13.10
C LEU A 156 -14.49 -9.48 -13.90
N LEU A 157 -13.23 -9.00 -13.94
CA LEU A 157 -12.89 -7.68 -14.45
C LEU A 157 -12.30 -7.74 -15.86
N CYS A 158 -12.57 -6.70 -16.66
CA CYS A 158 -11.98 -6.53 -17.98
C CYS A 158 -10.47 -6.24 -17.92
N ALA A 159 -10.02 -5.60 -16.83
CA ALA A 159 -8.63 -5.22 -16.58
C ALA A 159 -8.36 -5.13 -15.07
N PRO A 160 -7.10 -5.28 -14.62
CA PRO A 160 -6.69 -5.00 -13.26
C PRO A 160 -7.08 -3.59 -12.78
N LEU A 161 -7.38 -3.46 -11.49
CA LEU A 161 -7.64 -2.17 -10.84
C LEU A 161 -6.34 -1.64 -10.23
N HIS A 162 -5.58 -0.86 -11.02
CA HIS A 162 -4.35 -0.24 -10.57
C HIS A 162 -4.59 0.93 -9.62
N LEU A 163 -3.67 1.13 -8.68
CA LEU A 163 -3.66 2.31 -7.82
C LEU A 163 -3.27 3.53 -8.65
N ALA A 164 -4.10 4.57 -8.59
CA ALA A 164 -3.85 5.88 -9.20
C ALA A 164 -2.98 6.78 -8.30
N GLY A 165 -3.03 6.57 -6.98
CA GLY A 165 -2.37 7.44 -6.02
C GLY A 165 -1.88 6.75 -4.75
N LEU A 166 -0.76 7.22 -4.22
CA LEU A 166 -0.28 6.93 -2.86
C LEU A 166 0.04 8.25 -2.15
N VAL A 167 -0.62 8.49 -1.02
CA VAL A 167 -0.38 9.63 -0.15
C VAL A 167 0.25 9.13 1.14
N VAL A 168 1.40 9.70 1.52
CA VAL A 168 2.09 9.40 2.78
C VAL A 168 2.18 10.66 3.60
N CYS A 169 1.51 10.70 4.75
CA CYS A 169 1.50 11.84 5.66
C CYS A 169 2.55 11.70 6.76
N ALA A 170 3.82 11.65 6.37
CA ALA A 170 4.96 11.56 7.27
C ALA A 170 6.26 11.92 6.51
N PRO A 171 7.34 12.32 7.20
CA PRO A 171 8.65 12.48 6.59
C PRO A 171 9.09 11.21 5.85
N ALA A 172 9.37 11.34 4.55
CA ALA A 172 9.83 10.24 3.72
C ALA A 172 10.66 10.75 2.54
N CYS A 173 11.66 9.96 2.12
CA CYS A 173 12.35 10.20 0.86
C CYS A 173 11.45 9.74 -0.31
N GLU A 174 10.88 10.68 -1.07
CA GLU A 174 10.02 10.37 -2.21
C GLU A 174 10.72 9.44 -3.23
N ALA A 175 11.99 9.71 -3.54
CA ALA A 175 12.77 8.91 -4.48
C ALA A 175 12.92 7.45 -4.01
N ALA A 176 13.16 7.25 -2.71
CA ALA A 176 13.27 5.91 -2.12
C ALA A 176 11.92 5.17 -2.14
N LEU A 177 10.84 5.87 -1.78
CA LEU A 177 9.48 5.34 -1.82
C LEU A 177 9.07 4.96 -3.25
N ARG A 178 9.31 5.85 -4.23
CA ARG A 178 9.04 5.61 -5.66
C ARG A 178 9.81 4.40 -6.19
N ARG A 179 11.09 4.26 -5.83
CA ARG A 179 11.89 3.07 -6.16
C ARG A 179 11.28 1.80 -5.58
N ALA A 180 10.82 1.86 -4.33
CA ALA A 180 10.27 0.71 -3.62
C ALA A 180 8.90 0.27 -4.16
N VAL A 181 8.01 1.19 -4.58
CA VAL A 181 6.64 0.85 -5.00
C VAL A 181 6.44 0.80 -6.52
N GLN A 182 7.30 1.42 -7.32
CA GLN A 182 7.22 1.41 -8.79
C GLN A 182 8.51 0.93 -9.45
N GLY A 183 9.65 1.48 -9.03
CA GLY A 183 10.92 1.32 -9.76
C GLY A 183 11.34 -0.13 -9.93
N ARG A 184 11.31 -0.92 -8.86
CA ARG A 184 11.80 -2.30 -8.86
C ARG A 184 10.94 -3.33 -9.60
N THR A 185 9.70 -2.98 -9.96
CA THR A 185 8.79 -3.88 -10.69
C THR A 185 8.58 -3.44 -12.14
N ARG A 186 9.17 -2.31 -12.55
CA ARG A 186 8.96 -1.71 -13.88
C ARG A 186 9.32 -2.66 -15.02
N GLU A 187 10.44 -3.36 -14.91
CA GLU A 187 10.92 -4.30 -15.93
C GLU A 187 10.06 -5.56 -16.04
N LEU A 188 9.28 -5.88 -15.00
CA LEU A 188 8.38 -7.04 -15.01
C LEU A 188 7.14 -6.81 -15.87
N LEU A 189 6.76 -5.56 -16.14
CA LEU A 189 5.55 -5.23 -16.91
C LEU A 189 5.57 -5.88 -18.31
N GLY A 190 6.73 -5.88 -18.98
CA GLY A 190 6.92 -6.52 -20.28
C GLY A 190 6.88 -8.05 -20.25
N ARG A 191 6.92 -8.67 -19.06
CA ARG A 191 6.91 -10.12 -18.85
C ARG A 191 5.54 -10.67 -18.43
N LEU A 192 4.58 -9.82 -18.08
CA LEU A 192 3.26 -10.26 -17.62
C LEU A 192 2.41 -10.84 -18.77
N PRO A 193 1.41 -11.69 -18.52
CA PRO A 193 0.38 -12.01 -19.52
C PRO A 193 -0.35 -10.74 -20.02
N LEU A 194 -0.85 -10.77 -21.25
CA LEU A 194 -1.49 -9.59 -21.90
C LEU A 194 -2.67 -9.05 -21.11
N GLU A 195 -3.43 -9.92 -20.45
CA GLU A 195 -4.59 -9.57 -19.62
C GLU A 195 -4.19 -8.70 -18.44
N LEU A 196 -3.04 -8.97 -17.84
CA LEU A 196 -2.50 -8.23 -16.69
C LEU A 196 -1.77 -6.93 -17.10
N ARG A 197 -1.48 -6.76 -18.40
CA ARG A 197 -0.93 -5.52 -18.97
C ARG A 197 -2.02 -4.51 -19.33
N ARG A 198 -3.30 -4.90 -19.29
CA ARG A 198 -4.43 -4.00 -19.54
C ARG A 198 -4.53 -2.99 -18.40
N GLY A 199 -4.68 -1.71 -18.74
CA GLY A 199 -4.48 -0.61 -17.80
C GLY A 199 -2.99 -0.35 -17.61
N ARG A 200 -2.51 0.85 -17.99
CA ARG A 200 -1.12 1.22 -17.73
C ARG A 200 -0.99 1.62 -16.27
N PRO A 201 -0.19 0.92 -15.45
CA PRO A 201 -0.02 1.30 -14.05
C PRO A 201 0.64 2.68 -13.96
N SER A 202 -0.11 3.67 -13.48
CA SER A 202 0.37 5.04 -13.28
C SER A 202 0.04 5.49 -11.86
N LEU A 203 1.03 5.41 -10.98
CA LEU A 203 0.91 5.83 -9.59
C LEU A 203 1.47 7.25 -9.44
N ARG A 204 0.62 8.17 -9.00
CA ARG A 204 1.04 9.46 -8.45
C ARG A 204 1.40 9.30 -6.98
N LEU A 205 2.48 9.95 -6.55
CA LEU A 205 2.98 9.84 -5.20
C LEU A 205 3.02 11.24 -4.57
N TRP A 206 2.50 11.36 -3.35
CA TRP A 206 2.58 12.57 -2.55
C TRP A 206 3.13 12.22 -1.17
N VAL A 207 4.21 12.91 -0.77
CA VAL A 207 4.73 12.88 0.59
C VAL A 207 4.37 14.21 1.24
N VAL A 208 3.49 14.17 2.23
CA VAL A 208 2.98 15.35 2.91
C VAL A 208 3.57 15.37 4.32
N PRO A 209 4.37 16.37 4.69
CA PRO A 209 4.84 16.50 6.07
C PRO A 209 3.65 16.77 7.00
N LEU A 210 3.71 16.24 8.23
CA LEU A 210 2.70 16.55 9.25
C LEU A 210 2.86 18.02 9.68
N PRO A 211 1.76 18.76 9.89
CA PRO A 211 1.84 20.12 10.44
C PRO A 211 2.51 20.12 11.81
N GLU A 212 3.36 21.12 12.09
CA GLU A 212 4.13 21.24 13.35
C GLU A 212 3.26 21.17 14.61
N ALA A 213 2.00 21.59 14.54
CA ALA A 213 1.04 21.52 15.65
C ALA A 213 0.73 20.09 16.13
N ALA A 214 0.92 19.07 15.28
CA ALA A 214 0.79 17.66 15.67
C ALA A 214 2.08 17.06 16.26
N ALA A 215 3.22 17.76 16.17
CA ALA A 215 4.50 17.35 16.72
C ALA A 215 4.74 17.89 18.16
N ALA A 216 3.96 18.89 18.59
CA ALA A 216 4.18 19.61 19.84
C ALA A 216 3.77 18.86 21.13
N ASP A 217 3.04 17.75 21.04
CA ASP A 217 2.69 16.92 22.20
C ASP A 217 3.79 15.91 22.63
N GLY A 218 4.99 16.00 22.05
CA GLY A 218 6.08 15.07 22.32
C GLY A 218 7.44 15.74 22.48
N LEU A 219 7.76 16.13 23.72
CA LEU A 219 9.09 16.31 24.32
C LEU A 219 10.15 17.06 23.48
N ALA A 220 10.53 18.25 23.94
CA ALA A 220 11.58 19.10 23.37
C ALA A 220 12.87 18.33 22.99
N PRO A 221 13.50 18.62 21.83
CA PRO A 221 14.76 18.01 21.44
C PRO A 221 15.92 18.50 22.32
N SER A 222 16.73 17.57 22.78
CA SER A 222 18.03 17.84 23.41
C SER A 222 19.05 18.30 22.35
N PRO A 223 20.10 19.08 22.72
CA PRO A 223 20.99 19.73 21.77
C PRO A 223 21.75 18.74 20.87
N GLU A 224 21.85 19.09 19.59
CA GLU A 224 22.48 18.32 18.51
C GLU A 224 23.99 18.14 18.72
N ARG A 225 24.53 16.97 18.33
CA ARG A 225 25.98 16.77 18.16
C ARG A 225 26.36 17.17 16.72
N PRO A 226 27.47 17.90 16.52
CA PRO A 226 28.00 18.15 15.19
C PRO A 226 28.53 16.82 14.62
N ASP A 227 28.39 16.63 13.30
CA ASP A 227 28.87 15.50 12.48
C ASP A 227 27.79 14.51 11.98
N ALA A 228 26.67 15.04 11.47
CA ALA A 228 25.84 14.29 10.52
C ALA A 228 26.30 14.56 9.08
N PRO A 229 26.60 13.54 8.25
CA PRO A 229 26.90 13.75 6.83
C PRO A 229 25.65 14.27 6.09
N ALA A 230 25.89 15.05 5.04
CA ALA A 230 24.88 15.74 4.24
C ALA A 230 23.75 14.79 3.75
N PRO A 231 22.48 15.25 3.71
CA PRO A 231 21.39 14.51 3.10
C PRO A 231 21.59 14.40 1.58
N CYS A 232 21.05 13.33 0.99
CA CYS A 232 21.11 12.99 -0.45
C CYS A 232 21.09 14.18 -1.42
#